data_AF-A0A935NVP1-F1
#
_entry.id   AF-A0A935NVP1-F1
#
_cell.length_a   1.000
_cell.length_b   1.000
_cell.length_c   1.000
_cell.angle_alpha   90.00
_cell.angle_beta   90.00
_cell.angle_gamma   90.00
#
_symmetry.space_group_name_H-M   'P 1'
#
loop_
_entity.id
_entity.type
_entity.pdbx_description
1 polymer ?
#
loop_
_entity_poly.entity_id
_entity_poly.type
_entity_poly.pdbx_seq_one_letter_code
_entity_poly.pdbx_strand_id
1 'polypeptide(L)'
;MQPTSLVRLAPRLAPPAARRPLAASRLGSRALARSLGLALGLGLALAALAACHDELAPDQEPAHPERPAQLAAPRCVAHQGLTHCALGAATLTPSRDGASLWVGGLGDAQRDGVAILLPEVTRFAQTGDVLGPAGSSLLARSMSDGVATSSLVAQSRRGVVELSATFTGASAPLDYQARLYHLGARVGTLQLGQGASLPIVDPNEGEDFDADGDSDFHIDPAGACIWGVALRGRAAVRLPDGRTVKVDRVELAEQVSVRGSYPYLTFDRIDYLSSMGAFTLRAETTR
;
A
#
# COMPACT_ATOMS: atom_id res chain seq x y z
N MET A 1 -13.77 20.33 -66.93
CA MET A 1 -13.07 19.72 -65.78
C MET A 1 -13.82 18.44 -65.42
N GLN A 2 -13.20 17.28 -65.65
CA GLN A 2 -13.78 15.96 -65.37
C GLN A 2 -13.51 15.54 -63.92
N PRO A 3 -14.44 14.85 -63.24
CA PRO A 3 -14.18 14.30 -61.91
C PRO A 3 -13.49 12.93 -62.00
N THR A 4 -12.32 12.82 -61.40
CA THR A 4 -11.55 11.58 -61.27
C THR A 4 -12.19 10.67 -60.21
N SER A 5 -12.65 9.49 -60.62
CA SER A 5 -13.19 8.46 -59.73
C SER A 5 -12.05 7.71 -59.02
N LEU A 6 -12.14 7.63 -57.68
CA LEU A 6 -11.16 6.96 -56.82
C LEU A 6 -11.66 5.54 -56.51
N VAL A 7 -10.96 4.53 -57.05
CA VAL A 7 -11.26 3.11 -56.84
C VAL A 7 -10.71 2.67 -55.47
N ARG A 8 -11.61 2.27 -54.56
CA ARG A 8 -11.27 1.64 -53.27
C ARG A 8 -10.99 0.15 -53.49
N LEU A 9 -9.75 -0.28 -53.25
CA LEU A 9 -9.37 -1.70 -53.15
C LEU A 9 -9.66 -2.19 -51.72
N ALA A 10 -10.47 -3.23 -51.60
CA ALA A 10 -10.75 -3.91 -50.33
C ALA A 10 -9.57 -4.81 -49.90
N PRO A 11 -9.27 -4.91 -48.60
CA PRO A 11 -8.21 -5.79 -48.11
C PRO A 11 -8.62 -7.27 -48.19
N ARG A 12 -7.68 -8.12 -48.62
CA ARG A 12 -7.80 -9.58 -48.65
C ARG A 12 -7.81 -10.14 -47.21
N LEU A 13 -8.86 -10.88 -46.87
CA LEU A 13 -8.93 -11.70 -45.65
C LEU A 13 -7.91 -12.85 -45.72
N ALA A 14 -7.11 -13.00 -44.66
CA ALA A 14 -6.26 -14.16 -44.45
C ALA A 14 -7.08 -15.35 -43.90
N PRO A 15 -6.72 -16.60 -44.26
CA PRO A 15 -7.42 -17.80 -43.78
C PRO A 15 -7.08 -18.14 -42.32
N PRO A 16 -8.01 -18.79 -41.58
CA PRO A 16 -7.82 -19.14 -40.18
C PRO A 16 -6.82 -20.29 -39.98
N ALA A 17 -5.92 -20.12 -39.02
CA ALA A 17 -4.95 -21.13 -38.60
C ALA A 17 -5.65 -22.32 -37.90
N ALA A 18 -5.29 -23.53 -38.31
CA ALA A 18 -5.79 -24.79 -37.77
C ALA A 18 -5.34 -25.01 -36.31
N ARG A 19 -6.31 -25.31 -35.43
CA ARG A 19 -6.07 -25.66 -34.01
C ARG A 19 -5.57 -27.11 -33.91
N ARG A 20 -4.43 -27.31 -33.25
CA ARG A 20 -3.94 -28.64 -32.82
C ARG A 20 -4.64 -29.07 -31.51
N PRO A 21 -5.10 -30.32 -31.37
CA PRO A 21 -5.63 -30.82 -30.11
C PRO A 21 -4.49 -31.13 -29.12
N LEU A 22 -4.64 -30.66 -27.87
CA LEU A 22 -3.79 -31.01 -26.73
C LEU A 22 -4.22 -32.37 -26.17
N ALA A 23 -3.24 -33.26 -26.03
CA ALA A 23 -3.40 -34.59 -25.45
C ALA A 23 -3.66 -34.51 -23.94
N ALA A 24 -4.71 -35.19 -23.49
CA ALA A 24 -5.04 -35.38 -22.08
C ALA A 24 -4.08 -36.38 -21.44
N SER A 25 -3.30 -35.94 -20.44
CA SER A 25 -2.51 -36.83 -19.59
C SER A 25 -3.29 -37.10 -18.30
N ARG A 26 -3.76 -38.35 -18.15
CA ARG A 26 -4.25 -38.94 -16.91
C ARG A 26 -3.06 -39.55 -16.15
N LEU A 27 -2.78 -39.08 -14.95
CA LEU A 27 -2.04 -39.76 -13.87
C LEU A 27 -2.34 -38.93 -12.60
N GLY A 28 -2.67 -39.45 -11.43
CA GLY A 28 -2.78 -40.80 -10.92
C GLY A 28 -2.92 -40.62 -9.41
N SER A 29 -4.07 -40.99 -8.85
CA SER A 29 -4.36 -40.89 -7.43
C SER A 29 -3.47 -41.85 -6.64
N ARG A 30 -2.73 -41.36 -5.65
CA ARG A 30 -2.20 -42.19 -4.56
C ARG A 30 -2.49 -41.52 -3.23
N ALA A 31 -3.48 -42.10 -2.55
CA ALA A 31 -3.69 -41.94 -1.12
C ALA A 31 -2.53 -42.60 -0.37
N LEU A 32 -2.01 -41.91 0.65
CA LEU A 32 -1.22 -42.52 1.72
C LEU A 32 -1.74 -41.95 3.04
N ALA A 33 -2.47 -42.83 3.73
CA ALA A 33 -2.81 -42.72 5.13
C ALA A 33 -1.58 -42.99 6.01
N ARG A 34 -1.66 -42.53 7.27
CA ARG A 34 -0.88 -42.85 8.49
C ARG A 34 -0.34 -41.53 9.09
N SER A 35 -0.41 -41.26 10.40
CA SER A 35 -0.83 -42.07 11.55
C SER A 35 -0.95 -41.15 12.77
N LEU A 36 -1.84 -41.54 13.69
CA LEU A 36 -1.97 -41.04 15.06
C LEU A 36 -0.64 -41.01 15.81
N GLY A 37 -0.47 -39.98 16.65
CA GLY A 37 0.53 -39.92 17.72
C GLY A 37 0.03 -39.01 18.84
N LEU A 38 -0.80 -39.55 19.73
CA LEU A 38 -1.09 -38.98 21.05
C LEU A 38 0.19 -39.04 21.90
N ALA A 39 0.52 -37.94 22.59
CA ALA A 39 1.31 -38.01 23.80
C ALA A 39 0.79 -36.96 24.80
N LEU A 40 0.07 -37.46 25.82
CA LEU A 40 -0.21 -36.75 27.05
C LEU A 40 1.11 -36.48 27.79
N GLY A 41 1.31 -35.25 28.23
CA GLY A 41 2.34 -34.86 29.19
C GLY A 41 1.70 -34.04 30.30
N LEU A 42 1.11 -34.72 31.28
CA LEU A 42 0.60 -34.15 32.52
C LEU A 42 1.79 -33.92 33.46
N GLY A 43 2.10 -32.68 33.77
CA GLY A 43 3.14 -32.31 34.73
C GLY A 43 2.62 -31.25 35.70
N LEU A 44 2.00 -31.71 36.78
CA LEU A 44 1.67 -30.91 37.96
C LEU A 44 2.93 -30.82 38.84
N ALA A 45 3.34 -29.62 39.23
CA ALA A 45 4.17 -29.41 40.41
C ALA A 45 3.64 -28.20 41.19
N LEU A 46 3.21 -28.49 42.42
CA LEU A 46 2.80 -27.53 43.45
C LEU A 46 4.00 -27.18 44.35
N ALA A 47 3.84 -26.08 45.10
CA ALA A 47 4.58 -25.62 46.29
C ALA A 47 5.81 -24.75 45.99
N ALA A 48 6.13 -23.66 46.73
CA ALA A 48 5.64 -23.16 48.01
C ALA A 48 5.87 -21.63 48.14
N LEU A 49 5.30 -21.09 49.22
CA LEU A 49 5.29 -19.71 49.71
C LEU A 49 6.67 -19.08 50.03
N ALA A 50 6.62 -17.74 50.19
CA ALA A 50 7.47 -16.86 51.00
C ALA A 50 8.60 -16.10 50.30
N ALA A 51 8.34 -14.82 50.02
CA ALA A 51 9.13 -13.70 50.55
C ALA A 51 8.35 -12.40 50.30
N CYS A 52 7.89 -11.77 51.38
CA CYS A 52 7.45 -10.39 51.39
C CYS A 52 8.68 -9.48 51.48
N HIS A 53 8.53 -8.25 50.99
CA HIS A 53 9.43 -7.11 51.17
C HIS A 53 10.73 -7.16 50.37
N ASP A 54 10.72 -6.46 49.24
CA ASP A 54 11.89 -5.68 48.86
C ASP A 54 11.48 -4.22 48.64
N GLU A 55 12.37 -3.38 49.09
CA GLU A 55 12.28 -1.95 49.35
C GLU A 55 12.02 -1.17 48.03
N LEU A 56 10.93 -0.41 47.97
CA LEU A 56 10.64 0.50 46.86
C LEU A 56 11.70 1.61 46.84
N ALA A 57 12.69 1.45 45.97
CA ALA A 57 13.57 2.54 45.56
C ALA A 57 12.73 3.70 45.00
N PRO A 58 13.11 4.96 45.27
CA PRO A 58 12.33 6.12 44.87
C PRO A 58 12.16 6.19 43.36
N ASP A 59 10.94 6.56 42.95
CA ASP A 59 10.45 6.79 41.60
C ASP A 59 11.54 7.33 40.64
N GLN A 60 12.09 6.44 39.82
CA GLN A 60 12.60 6.85 38.51
C GLN A 60 11.39 6.90 37.58
N GLU A 61 10.76 8.07 37.53
CA GLU A 61 9.89 8.46 36.43
C GLU A 61 10.59 8.06 35.12
N PRO A 62 10.01 7.18 34.30
CA PRO A 62 10.66 6.73 33.08
C PRO A 62 10.90 7.97 32.23
N ALA A 63 12.19 8.27 32.00
CA ALA A 63 12.61 9.33 31.11
C ALA A 63 11.78 9.23 29.83
N HIS A 64 10.93 10.23 29.59
CA HIS A 64 10.23 10.33 28.32
C HIS A 64 11.29 10.20 27.22
N PRO A 65 11.10 9.29 26.25
CA PRO A 65 12.04 9.19 25.14
C PRO A 65 12.19 10.58 24.55
N GLU A 66 13.43 11.07 24.49
CA GLU A 66 13.76 12.33 23.84
C GLU A 66 13.06 12.34 22.48
N ARG A 67 12.16 13.31 22.31
CA ARG A 67 11.38 13.52 21.10
C ARG A 67 12.34 13.44 19.91
N PRO A 68 12.13 12.53 18.94
CA PRO A 68 13.07 12.34 17.85
C PRO A 68 13.34 13.69 17.17
N ALA A 69 14.62 13.95 16.90
CA ALA A 69 15.12 15.20 16.36
C ALA A 69 14.15 15.80 15.33
N GLN A 70 13.52 16.91 15.69
CA GLN A 70 12.75 17.74 14.78
C GLN A 70 13.60 17.94 13.53
N LEU A 71 13.08 17.48 12.38
CA LEU A 71 13.67 17.75 11.07
C LEU A 71 14.08 19.22 11.04
N ALA A 72 15.39 19.47 10.92
CA ALA A 72 15.89 20.83 10.85
C ALA A 72 15.14 21.55 9.72
N ALA A 73 14.71 22.78 10.00
CA ALA A 73 13.63 23.46 9.30
C ALA A 73 13.91 24.07 7.89
N PRO A 74 15.11 24.05 7.25
CA PRO A 74 15.32 24.90 6.07
C PRO A 74 14.66 24.41 4.77
N ARG A 75 13.81 23.38 4.78
CA ARG A 75 13.17 22.84 3.56
C ARG A 75 11.69 22.51 3.75
N CYS A 76 11.01 23.24 4.63
CA CYS A 76 9.59 23.05 4.88
C CYS A 76 8.74 24.19 4.30
N VAL A 77 7.55 23.87 3.79
CA VAL A 77 6.53 24.82 3.33
C VAL A 77 5.16 24.46 3.94
N ALA A 78 4.29 25.45 4.11
CA ALA A 78 2.91 25.21 4.48
C ALA A 78 2.07 24.94 3.22
N HIS A 79 1.21 23.91 3.27
CA HIS A 79 0.22 23.62 2.23
C HIS A 79 -1.04 23.10 2.92
N GLN A 80 -2.20 23.70 2.61
CA GLN A 80 -3.51 23.33 3.18
C GLN A 80 -3.56 23.23 4.72
N GLY A 81 -2.77 24.07 5.40
CA GLY A 81 -2.70 24.08 6.87
C GLY A 81 -1.78 23.02 7.47
N LEU A 82 -1.14 22.17 6.65
CA LEU A 82 -0.16 21.18 7.08
C LEU A 82 1.27 21.63 6.71
N THR A 83 2.24 21.14 7.48
CA THR A 83 3.66 21.42 7.23
C THR A 83 4.27 20.29 6.40
N HIS A 84 4.85 20.64 5.26
CA HIS A 84 5.50 19.72 4.34
C HIS A 84 7.00 19.97 4.34
N CYS A 85 7.80 18.94 4.60
CA CYS A 85 9.26 19.05 4.62
C CYS A 85 9.88 18.17 3.55
N ALA A 86 10.78 18.74 2.75
CA ALA A 86 11.46 18.01 1.70
C ALA A 86 12.43 16.98 2.30
N LEU A 87 12.43 15.76 1.76
CA LEU A 87 13.33 14.67 2.11
C LEU A 87 14.35 14.45 1.00
N GLY A 88 15.59 14.11 1.36
CA GLY A 88 16.65 13.81 0.40
C GLY A 88 16.95 14.98 -0.55
N ALA A 89 16.96 14.70 -1.85
CA ALA A 89 17.17 15.68 -2.90
C ALA A 89 15.90 16.48 -3.25
N ALA A 90 14.74 16.16 -2.67
CA ALA A 90 13.47 16.69 -3.14
C ALA A 90 13.31 18.21 -2.98
N THR A 91 12.56 18.83 -3.87
CA THR A 91 12.19 20.25 -3.80
C THR A 91 10.69 20.40 -3.71
N LEU A 92 10.25 21.42 -2.94
CA LEU A 92 8.84 21.72 -2.70
C LEU A 92 8.53 23.09 -3.30
N THR A 93 7.62 23.12 -4.27
CA THR A 93 7.21 24.34 -4.96
C THR A 93 5.70 24.48 -4.91
N PRO A 94 5.16 25.33 -4.02
CA PRO A 94 3.73 25.66 -4.03
C PRO A 94 3.33 26.29 -5.37
N SER A 95 2.14 25.96 -5.86
CA SER A 95 1.54 26.64 -7.01
C SER A 95 1.25 28.11 -6.67
N ARG A 96 1.10 28.95 -7.71
CA ARG A 96 0.83 30.40 -7.53
C ARG A 96 -0.48 30.68 -6.80
N ASP A 97 -1.47 29.82 -6.98
CA ASP A 97 -2.78 29.90 -6.31
C ASP A 97 -2.79 29.17 -4.95
N GLY A 98 -1.69 28.50 -4.58
CA GLY A 98 -1.57 27.70 -3.35
C GLY A 98 -2.41 26.42 -3.35
N ALA A 99 -3.12 26.12 -4.44
CA ALA A 99 -4.03 24.97 -4.54
C ALA A 99 -3.30 23.63 -4.69
N SER A 100 -2.05 23.64 -5.14
CA SER A 100 -1.24 22.43 -5.25
C SER A 100 0.18 22.63 -4.77
N LEU A 101 0.82 21.52 -4.39
CA LEU A 101 2.23 21.47 -4.03
C LEU A 101 2.95 20.51 -4.97
N TRP A 102 3.86 21.06 -5.77
CA TRP A 102 4.73 20.26 -6.61
C TRP A 102 5.92 19.75 -5.80
N VAL A 103 6.15 18.45 -5.87
CA VAL A 103 7.28 17.75 -5.23
C VAL A 103 8.16 17.20 -6.34
N GLY A 104 9.38 17.70 -6.47
CA GLY A 104 10.30 17.26 -7.52
C GLY A 104 11.67 16.88 -7.02
N GLY A 105 12.58 16.53 -7.94
CA GLY A 105 13.92 16.03 -7.58
C GLY A 105 13.89 14.61 -7.01
N LEU A 106 12.93 13.80 -7.46
CA LEU A 106 12.65 12.46 -6.93
C LEU A 106 13.39 11.40 -7.74
N GLY A 107 14.60 11.01 -7.31
CA GLY A 107 15.41 10.00 -7.98
C GLY A 107 15.48 8.66 -7.25
N ASP A 108 15.24 8.67 -5.93
CA ASP A 108 15.42 7.51 -5.06
C ASP A 108 14.21 7.32 -4.14
N ALA A 109 13.43 6.26 -4.38
CA ALA A 109 12.22 5.94 -3.63
C ALA A 109 12.46 5.55 -2.16
N GLN A 110 13.71 5.51 -1.69
CA GLN A 110 14.06 5.29 -0.28
C GLN A 110 14.51 6.58 0.42
N ARG A 111 14.77 7.67 -0.31
CA ARG A 111 15.40 8.88 0.23
C ARG A 111 14.73 10.18 -0.17
N ASP A 112 14.27 10.29 -1.41
CA ASP A 112 13.76 11.53 -1.98
C ASP A 112 12.24 11.57 -1.86
N GLY A 113 11.70 12.66 -1.32
CA GLY A 113 10.27 12.78 -1.14
C GLY A 113 9.83 13.93 -0.26
N VAL A 114 8.69 13.76 0.39
CA VAL A 114 8.10 14.74 1.30
C VAL A 114 7.63 14.04 2.58
N ALA A 115 7.92 14.68 3.71
CA ALA A 115 7.32 14.37 5.00
C ALA A 115 6.20 15.37 5.27
N ILE A 116 5.01 14.87 5.58
CA ILE A 116 3.82 15.65 5.88
C ILE A 116 3.58 15.54 7.39
N LEU A 117 3.78 16.64 8.11
CA LEU A 117 3.59 16.70 9.56
C LEU A 117 2.12 16.94 9.86
N LEU A 118 1.56 16.08 10.70
CA LEU A 118 0.16 16.07 11.04
C LEU A 118 -0.01 16.44 12.52
N PRO A 119 -1.13 17.09 12.90
CA PRO A 119 -1.62 16.88 14.26
C PRO A 119 -1.87 15.39 14.44
N GLU A 120 -1.62 14.84 15.61
CA GLU A 120 -1.86 13.42 15.89
C GLU A 120 -3.29 13.02 15.43
N VAL A 121 -3.37 12.12 14.46
CA VAL A 121 -4.62 11.77 13.73
C VAL A 121 -4.80 10.27 13.60
N THR A 122 -6.02 9.86 13.25
CA THR A 122 -6.39 8.47 12.94
C THR A 122 -6.60 8.23 11.46
N ARG A 123 -6.71 9.30 10.67
CA ARG A 123 -6.88 9.24 9.22
C ARG A 123 -6.21 10.40 8.52
N PHE A 124 -5.61 10.08 7.38
CA PHE A 124 -5.05 11.01 6.43
C PHE A 124 -5.44 10.56 5.02
N ALA A 125 -5.88 11.47 4.17
CA ALA A 125 -6.10 11.20 2.76
C ALA A 125 -5.55 12.34 1.93
N GLN A 126 -4.88 11.99 0.83
CA GLN A 126 -4.37 12.95 -0.14
C GLN A 126 -4.84 12.61 -1.55
N THR A 127 -5.10 13.66 -2.33
CA THR A 127 -5.34 13.58 -3.76
C THR A 127 -4.14 14.14 -4.52
N GLY A 128 -3.78 13.48 -5.60
CA GLY A 128 -2.56 13.82 -6.34
C GLY A 128 -2.22 12.78 -7.39
N ASP A 129 -1.10 12.99 -8.06
CA ASP A 129 -0.61 12.11 -9.12
C ASP A 129 0.56 11.28 -8.54
N VAL A 130 0.26 10.45 -7.53
CA VAL A 130 1.30 9.78 -6.72
C VAL A 130 1.70 8.40 -7.21
N LEU A 131 1.09 7.87 -8.27
CA LEU A 131 1.65 6.70 -8.96
C LEU A 131 2.31 7.21 -10.24
N GLY A 132 3.62 6.98 -10.33
CA GLY A 132 4.45 7.54 -11.39
C GLY A 132 4.46 6.68 -12.65
N PRO A 133 5.19 7.10 -13.69
CA PRO A 133 5.30 6.38 -14.94
C PRO A 133 5.98 5.02 -14.77
N ALA A 134 5.95 4.19 -15.81
CA ALA A 134 6.62 2.90 -15.82
C ALA A 134 8.12 3.02 -15.44
N GLY A 135 8.58 2.14 -14.55
CA GLY A 135 9.94 2.14 -13.99
C GLY A 135 10.08 2.95 -12.70
N SER A 136 9.04 3.67 -12.27
CA SER A 136 9.05 4.39 -11.00
C SER A 136 8.55 3.55 -9.83
N SER A 137 8.88 3.98 -8.61
CA SER A 137 8.33 3.42 -7.37
C SER A 137 7.94 4.55 -6.42
N LEU A 138 6.88 4.29 -5.65
CA LEU A 138 6.45 5.08 -4.50
C LEU A 138 6.57 4.21 -3.24
N LEU A 139 7.08 4.80 -2.16
CA LEU A 139 7.00 4.28 -0.80
C LEU A 139 6.27 5.32 0.06
N ALA A 140 5.08 4.97 0.54
CA ALA A 140 4.39 5.74 1.56
C ALA A 140 4.59 5.09 2.93
N ARG A 141 4.79 5.89 3.98
CA ARG A 141 4.91 5.40 5.36
C ARG A 141 4.05 6.21 6.30
N SER A 142 3.41 5.52 7.24
CA SER A 142 2.82 6.14 8.41
C SER A 142 3.82 6.08 9.56
N MET A 143 3.95 7.19 10.29
CA MET A 143 4.91 7.35 11.36
C MET A 143 4.21 7.81 12.64
N SER A 144 4.65 7.28 13.78
CA SER A 144 4.23 7.73 15.12
C SER A 144 5.49 7.86 15.96
N ASP A 145 5.72 9.03 16.55
CA ASP A 145 6.89 9.30 17.39
C ASP A 145 8.22 8.90 16.71
N GLY A 146 8.32 9.17 15.41
CA GLY A 146 9.50 8.87 14.60
C GLY A 146 9.68 7.40 14.19
N VAL A 147 8.79 6.50 14.60
CA VAL A 147 8.81 5.08 14.22
C VAL A 147 7.81 4.81 13.10
N ALA A 148 8.22 4.06 12.07
CA ALA A 148 7.32 3.67 10.99
C ALA A 148 6.33 2.62 11.52
N THR A 149 5.03 2.91 11.43
CA THR A 149 3.96 2.03 11.90
C THR A 149 3.43 1.14 10.78
N SER A 150 3.45 1.64 9.55
CA SER A 150 3.04 0.90 8.34
C SER A 150 3.68 1.49 7.10
N SER A 151 3.79 0.70 6.03
CA SER A 151 4.19 1.18 4.71
C SER A 151 3.31 0.63 3.59
N LEU A 152 3.22 1.40 2.52
CA LEU A 152 2.68 1.02 1.21
C LEU A 152 3.79 1.22 0.18
N VAL A 153 3.99 0.23 -0.68
CA VAL A 153 4.87 0.33 -1.84
C VAL A 153 4.03 0.17 -3.09
N ALA A 154 4.16 1.10 -4.02
CA ALA A 154 3.69 0.97 -5.39
C ALA A 154 4.90 0.90 -6.34
N GLN A 155 4.92 -0.09 -7.23
CA GLN A 155 5.94 -0.23 -8.27
C GLN A 155 5.26 -0.23 -9.64
N SER A 156 5.52 0.79 -10.43
CA SER A 156 5.02 0.88 -11.80
C SER A 156 5.96 0.11 -12.72
N ARG A 157 5.44 -0.93 -13.37
CA ARG A 157 6.10 -1.68 -14.45
C ARG A 157 5.31 -1.47 -15.74
N ARG A 158 5.84 -1.89 -16.89
CA ARG A 158 5.12 -1.77 -18.17
C ARG A 158 3.77 -2.51 -18.09
N GLY A 159 2.68 -1.74 -18.12
CA GLY A 159 1.30 -2.24 -18.10
C GLY A 159 0.80 -2.79 -16.75
N VAL A 160 1.59 -2.66 -15.67
CA VAL A 160 1.23 -3.21 -14.34
C VAL A 160 1.69 -2.28 -13.23
N VAL A 161 0.83 -2.02 -12.24
CA VAL A 161 1.24 -1.45 -10.95
C VAL A 161 1.15 -2.53 -9.89
N GLU A 162 2.26 -2.78 -9.21
CA GLU A 162 2.38 -3.73 -8.12
C GLU A 162 2.23 -2.99 -6.79
N LEU A 163 1.19 -3.32 -6.01
CA LEU A 163 0.99 -2.78 -4.67
C LEU A 163 1.37 -3.80 -3.60
N SER A 164 2.08 -3.37 -2.58
CA SER A 164 2.31 -4.17 -1.37
C SER A 164 2.29 -3.29 -0.13
N ALA A 165 2.00 -3.86 1.03
CA ALA A 165 2.02 -3.13 2.28
C ALA A 165 2.69 -3.96 3.38
N THR A 166 3.25 -3.26 4.36
CA THR A 166 3.75 -3.85 5.61
C THR A 166 3.17 -3.11 6.81
N PHE A 167 3.01 -3.83 7.92
CA PHE A 167 2.37 -3.33 9.14
C PHE A 167 3.15 -3.86 10.34
N THR A 168 3.35 -3.02 11.36
CA THR A 168 4.25 -3.33 12.48
C THR A 168 3.57 -4.02 13.64
N GLY A 169 2.24 -4.01 13.74
CA GLY A 169 1.51 -4.71 14.81
C GLY A 169 1.18 -6.17 14.52
N ALA A 170 1.64 -6.73 13.39
CA ALA A 170 1.42 -8.13 13.06
C ALA A 170 2.32 -9.03 13.94
N SER A 171 1.78 -9.49 15.08
CA SER A 171 2.47 -10.31 16.08
C SER A 171 2.58 -11.80 15.73
N ALA A 172 2.10 -12.20 14.55
CA ALA A 172 2.15 -13.57 14.03
C ALA A 172 2.14 -13.51 12.49
N PRO A 173 2.52 -14.58 11.77
CA PRO A 173 2.32 -14.66 10.33
C PRO A 173 0.81 -14.70 10.05
N LEU A 174 0.16 -13.54 9.99
CA LEU A 174 -1.28 -13.41 9.79
C LEU A 174 -1.58 -12.47 8.63
N ASP A 175 -2.14 -13.09 7.59
CA ASP A 175 -3.35 -12.67 6.88
C ASP A 175 -3.52 -11.16 6.69
N TYR A 176 -2.74 -10.61 5.75
CA TYR A 176 -3.11 -9.34 5.14
C TYR A 176 -4.20 -9.62 4.12
N GLN A 177 -5.10 -8.67 3.93
CA GLN A 177 -6.08 -8.80 2.86
C GLN A 177 -6.08 -7.59 1.95
N ALA A 178 -6.14 -7.85 0.65
CA ALA A 178 -6.55 -6.85 -0.32
C ALA A 178 -8.08 -6.89 -0.46
N ARG A 179 -8.74 -5.80 -0.10
CA ARG A 179 -10.17 -5.58 -0.35
C ARG A 179 -10.28 -4.81 -1.67
N LEU A 180 -11.07 -5.35 -2.59
CA LEU A 180 -11.20 -4.82 -3.95
C LEU A 180 -12.56 -4.16 -4.10
N TYR A 181 -12.61 -2.93 -4.58
CA TYR A 181 -13.84 -2.17 -4.74
C TYR A 181 -14.03 -1.67 -6.17
N HIS A 182 -15.29 -1.61 -6.59
CA HIS A 182 -15.74 -0.98 -7.82
C HIS A 182 -17.05 -0.22 -7.57
N LEU A 183 -17.08 1.06 -7.93
CA LEU A 183 -18.21 1.99 -7.75
C LEU A 183 -18.70 2.01 -6.30
N GLY A 184 -17.75 1.95 -5.35
CA GLY A 184 -18.02 1.93 -3.92
C GLY A 184 -18.47 0.56 -3.36
N ALA A 185 -18.72 -0.44 -4.19
CA ALA A 185 -19.09 -1.79 -3.77
C ALA A 185 -17.86 -2.71 -3.71
N ARG A 186 -17.75 -3.54 -2.66
CA ARG A 186 -16.69 -4.55 -2.56
C ARG A 186 -16.96 -5.69 -3.55
N VAL A 187 -16.06 -5.88 -4.51
CA VAL A 187 -16.14 -6.91 -5.56
C VAL A 187 -15.28 -8.14 -5.29
N GLY A 188 -14.36 -8.06 -4.32
CA GLY A 188 -13.50 -9.17 -3.97
C GLY A 188 -12.69 -8.98 -2.70
N THR A 189 -12.10 -10.07 -2.22
CA THR A 189 -11.12 -10.07 -1.14
C THR A 189 -10.07 -11.13 -1.43
N LEU A 190 -8.80 -10.77 -1.30
CA LEU A 190 -7.67 -11.67 -1.49
C LEU A 190 -6.88 -11.74 -0.18
N GLN A 191 -6.54 -12.96 0.25
CA GLN A 191 -5.59 -13.15 1.33
C GLN A 191 -4.17 -13.06 0.76
N LEU A 192 -3.35 -12.24 1.38
CA LEU A 192 -1.99 -11.89 0.99
C LEU A 192 -1.04 -12.20 2.15
N GLY A 193 0.12 -12.75 1.83
CA GLY A 193 1.22 -12.84 2.79
C GLY A 193 1.86 -11.47 3.05
N GLN A 194 2.65 -11.36 4.11
CA GLN A 194 3.40 -10.12 4.38
C GLN A 194 4.30 -9.75 3.20
N GLY A 195 4.20 -8.50 2.74
CA GLY A 195 4.96 -8.01 1.59
C GLY A 195 4.57 -8.66 0.26
N ALA A 196 3.51 -9.47 0.22
CA ALA A 196 3.00 -9.99 -1.05
C ALA A 196 2.51 -8.84 -1.91
N SER A 197 2.84 -8.93 -3.21
CA SER A 197 2.47 -7.92 -4.19
C SER A 197 1.14 -8.28 -4.83
N LEU A 198 0.26 -7.29 -4.94
CA LEU A 198 -0.98 -7.32 -5.69
C LEU A 198 -0.76 -6.63 -7.05
N PRO A 199 -0.77 -7.37 -8.16
CA PRO A 199 -0.67 -6.77 -9.48
C PRO A 199 -2.02 -6.15 -9.89
N ILE A 200 -1.97 -4.88 -10.28
CA ILE A 200 -3.04 -4.13 -10.91
C ILE A 200 -2.68 -3.96 -12.38
N VAL A 201 -3.59 -4.31 -13.26
CA VAL A 201 -3.38 -4.30 -14.72
C VAL A 201 -4.40 -3.40 -15.42
N ASP A 202 -4.06 -2.88 -16.60
CA ASP A 202 -5.08 -2.43 -17.56
C ASP A 202 -5.54 -3.65 -18.39
N PRO A 203 -6.85 -3.97 -18.43
CA PRO A 203 -7.37 -5.07 -19.21
C PRO A 203 -7.26 -4.85 -20.73
N ASN A 204 -6.93 -3.65 -21.20
CA ASN A 204 -6.73 -3.32 -22.61
C ASN A 204 -5.24 -3.17 -22.94
N GLU A 205 -4.41 -4.13 -22.49
CA GLU A 205 -2.96 -4.22 -22.70
C GLU A 205 -2.46 -3.46 -23.95
N GLY A 206 -1.68 -2.38 -23.75
CA GLY A 206 -1.08 -1.64 -24.86
C GLY A 206 -0.85 -0.15 -24.65
N GLU A 207 -1.47 0.47 -23.64
CA GLU A 207 -1.28 1.88 -23.31
C GLU A 207 -0.53 2.03 -21.97
N ASP A 208 0.24 3.11 -21.83
CA ASP A 208 0.91 3.46 -20.59
C ASP A 208 -0.16 3.57 -19.49
N PHE A 209 -0.06 2.72 -18.47
CA PHE A 209 -0.98 2.71 -17.35
C PHE A 209 -0.68 3.94 -16.49
N ASP A 210 -1.29 5.07 -16.86
CA ASP A 210 -1.28 6.31 -16.10
C ASP A 210 -2.19 6.12 -14.89
N ALA A 211 -1.64 5.48 -13.87
CA ALA A 211 -2.30 5.25 -12.61
C ALA A 211 -2.33 6.55 -11.79
N ASP A 212 -2.98 7.60 -12.28
CA ASP A 212 -3.33 8.68 -11.38
C ASP A 212 -4.13 8.08 -10.22
N GLY A 213 -3.71 8.35 -8.99
CA GLY A 213 -4.30 7.70 -7.84
C GLY A 213 -4.23 8.54 -6.59
N ASP A 214 -5.35 8.64 -5.90
CA ASP A 214 -5.42 9.22 -4.58
C ASP A 214 -5.01 8.13 -3.57
N SER A 215 -4.40 8.53 -2.44
CA SER A 215 -4.01 7.58 -1.41
C SER A 215 -4.52 8.03 -0.06
N ASP A 216 -4.91 7.06 0.77
CA ASP A 216 -5.31 7.31 2.14
C ASP A 216 -4.71 6.27 3.08
N PHE A 217 -4.42 6.72 4.30
CA PHE A 217 -4.07 5.86 5.42
C PHE A 217 -5.04 6.12 6.55
N HIS A 218 -5.56 5.05 7.15
CA HIS A 218 -6.38 5.17 8.33
C HIS A 218 -6.27 3.96 9.25
N ILE A 219 -6.57 4.21 10.52
CA ILE A 219 -6.76 3.19 11.54
C ILE A 219 -8.27 3.01 11.73
N ASP A 220 -8.77 1.81 11.52
CA ASP A 220 -10.20 1.54 11.68
C ASP A 220 -10.61 1.39 13.16
N PRO A 221 -11.91 1.38 13.50
CA PRO A 221 -12.37 1.23 14.89
C PRO A 221 -12.03 -0.11 15.57
N ALA A 222 -11.58 -1.11 14.81
CA ALA A 222 -11.05 -2.37 15.33
C ALA A 222 -9.54 -2.29 15.61
N GLY A 223 -8.88 -1.20 15.19
CA GLY A 223 -7.44 -0.97 15.31
C GLY A 223 -6.63 -1.45 14.12
N ALA A 224 -7.28 -1.81 13.00
CA ALA A 224 -6.57 -2.25 11.80
C ALA A 224 -6.01 -1.04 11.03
N CYS A 225 -4.74 -1.12 10.66
CA CYS A 225 -4.15 -0.18 9.72
C CYS A 225 -4.55 -0.53 8.29
N ILE A 226 -4.93 0.49 7.52
CA ILE A 226 -5.41 0.34 6.15
C ILE A 226 -4.76 1.39 5.25
N TRP A 227 -4.13 0.91 4.17
CA TRP A 227 -3.73 1.74 3.04
C TRP A 227 -4.77 1.61 1.93
N GLY A 228 -5.39 2.72 1.55
CA GLY A 228 -6.28 2.84 0.41
C GLY A 228 -5.56 3.48 -0.77
N VAL A 229 -5.76 2.91 -1.96
CA VAL A 229 -5.34 3.50 -3.24
C VAL A 229 -6.57 3.58 -4.13
N ALA A 230 -6.99 4.80 -4.46
CA ALA A 230 -7.96 5.02 -5.52
C ALA A 230 -7.24 4.94 -6.86
N LEU A 231 -7.82 4.25 -7.82
CA LEU A 231 -7.24 3.99 -9.13
C LEU A 231 -8.10 4.69 -10.17
N ARG A 232 -7.54 5.64 -10.91
CA ARG A 232 -8.24 6.22 -12.05
C ARG A 232 -8.17 5.28 -13.26
N GLY A 233 -9.13 5.44 -14.17
CA GLY A 233 -9.15 4.70 -15.43
C GLY A 233 -9.70 3.28 -15.34
N ARG A 234 -9.07 2.35 -16.05
CA ARG A 234 -9.58 0.99 -16.29
C ARG A 234 -8.79 -0.05 -15.50
N ALA A 235 -8.52 0.19 -14.21
CA ALA A 235 -7.78 -0.77 -13.41
C ALA A 235 -8.55 -2.09 -13.22
N ALA A 236 -7.80 -3.18 -13.20
CA ALA A 236 -8.33 -4.50 -12.90
C ALA A 236 -7.33 -5.34 -12.10
N VAL A 237 -7.84 -6.31 -11.35
CA VAL A 237 -7.05 -7.28 -10.59
C VAL A 237 -7.38 -8.67 -11.07
N ARG A 238 -6.36 -9.50 -11.29
CA ARG A 238 -6.54 -10.92 -11.60
C ARG A 238 -6.59 -11.73 -10.30
N LEU A 239 -7.71 -12.38 -10.06
CA LEU A 239 -7.93 -13.24 -8.90
C LEU A 239 -7.24 -14.60 -9.07
N PRO A 240 -6.99 -15.35 -7.98
CA PRO A 240 -6.40 -16.70 -8.03
C PRO A 240 -7.17 -17.71 -8.88
N ASP A 241 -8.48 -17.54 -9.02
CA ASP A 241 -9.34 -18.38 -9.88
C ASP A 241 -9.20 -18.05 -11.39
N GLY A 242 -8.34 -17.08 -11.73
CA GLY A 242 -8.08 -16.63 -13.09
C GLY A 242 -9.03 -15.57 -13.60
N ARG A 243 -10.10 -15.21 -12.87
CA ARG A 243 -11.00 -14.11 -13.25
C ARG A 243 -10.30 -12.77 -13.08
N THR A 244 -10.63 -11.83 -13.96
CA THR A 244 -10.22 -10.44 -13.83
C THR A 244 -11.42 -9.63 -13.33
N VAL A 245 -11.23 -8.87 -12.25
CA VAL A 245 -12.25 -7.99 -11.70
C VAL A 245 -11.83 -6.54 -11.90
N LYS A 246 -12.74 -5.72 -12.43
CA LYS A 246 -12.53 -4.27 -12.52
C LYS A 246 -12.52 -3.67 -11.11
N VAL A 247 -11.61 -2.74 -10.86
CA VAL A 247 -11.48 -2.04 -9.58
C VAL A 247 -11.26 -0.55 -9.82
N ASP A 248 -11.72 0.27 -8.88
CA ASP A 248 -11.39 1.70 -8.77
C ASP A 248 -10.83 2.07 -7.41
N ARG A 249 -10.85 1.13 -6.45
CA ARG A 249 -10.15 1.27 -5.17
C ARG A 249 -9.67 -0.08 -4.68
N VAL A 250 -8.44 -0.09 -4.18
CA VAL A 250 -7.85 -1.22 -3.47
C VAL A 250 -7.54 -0.76 -2.05
N GLU A 251 -7.89 -1.59 -1.07
CA GLU A 251 -7.45 -1.40 0.31
C GLU A 251 -6.58 -2.58 0.73
N LEU A 252 -5.34 -2.29 1.11
CA LEU A 252 -4.47 -3.23 1.79
C LEU A 252 -4.68 -3.06 3.28
N ALA A 253 -5.23 -4.08 3.93
CA ALA A 253 -5.60 -4.03 5.33
C ALA A 253 -4.86 -5.12 6.11
N GLU A 254 -4.36 -4.73 7.27
CA GLU A 254 -3.95 -5.66 8.30
C GLU A 254 -5.17 -6.35 8.92
N GLN A 255 -4.99 -7.62 9.32
CA GLN A 255 -5.97 -8.31 10.15
C GLN A 255 -5.50 -8.35 11.60
N VAL A 256 -6.08 -7.50 12.44
CA VAL A 256 -5.90 -7.55 13.90
C VAL A 256 -6.80 -8.62 14.50
N SER A 257 -6.19 -9.68 15.03
CA SER A 257 -6.90 -10.82 15.63
C SER A 257 -7.46 -10.54 17.02
N VAL A 258 -6.93 -9.54 17.73
CA VAL A 258 -7.38 -9.13 19.07
C VAL A 258 -7.40 -7.61 19.18
N ARG A 259 -8.58 -7.07 19.54
CA ARG A 259 -8.82 -5.65 19.77
C ARG A 259 -7.82 -5.10 20.80
N GLY A 260 -7.12 -4.02 20.46
CA GLY A 260 -6.18 -3.34 21.37
C GLY A 260 -4.74 -3.86 21.36
N SER A 261 -4.38 -4.78 20.45
CA SER A 261 -3.00 -5.27 20.35
C SER A 261 -2.08 -4.35 19.54
N TYR A 262 -2.64 -3.33 18.86
CA TYR A 262 -1.86 -2.41 18.05
C TYR A 262 -1.36 -1.26 18.93
N PRO A 263 -0.03 -1.05 19.03
CA PRO A 263 0.52 -0.02 19.92
C PRO A 263 0.32 1.41 19.39
N TYR A 264 -0.07 1.58 18.12
CA TYR A 264 -0.24 2.88 17.48
C TYR A 264 -1.71 3.13 17.14
N LEU A 265 -2.43 3.84 18.02
CA LEU A 265 -3.82 4.22 17.79
C LEU A 265 -3.96 5.51 16.96
N THR A 266 -2.85 6.22 16.79
CA THR A 266 -2.73 7.47 16.06
C THR A 266 -1.38 7.50 15.34
N PHE A 267 -1.21 8.49 14.46
CA PHE A 267 0.05 8.78 13.79
C PHE A 267 0.20 10.29 13.61
N ASP A 268 1.44 10.76 13.52
CA ASP A 268 1.79 12.18 13.52
C ASP A 268 2.49 12.63 12.23
N ARG A 269 2.79 11.69 11.32
CA ARG A 269 3.46 12.01 10.06
C ARG A 269 3.21 10.95 8.99
N ILE A 270 3.06 11.42 7.75
CA ILE A 270 3.11 10.58 6.55
C ILE A 270 4.33 10.96 5.71
N ASP A 271 5.13 9.97 5.32
CA ASP A 271 6.21 10.17 4.37
C ASP A 271 5.79 9.62 3.00
N TYR A 272 5.98 10.39 1.92
CA TYR A 272 5.90 9.92 0.54
C TYR A 272 7.26 10.04 -0.12
N LEU A 273 7.89 8.90 -0.42
CA LEU A 273 9.19 8.79 -1.06
C LEU A 273 9.03 8.21 -2.47
N SER A 274 9.78 8.69 -3.45
CA SER A 274 9.57 8.27 -4.84
C SER A 274 10.80 8.40 -5.73
N SER A 275 10.79 7.65 -6.84
CA SER A 275 11.76 7.74 -7.95
C SER A 275 11.13 8.25 -9.27
N MET A 276 9.94 8.85 -9.22
CA MET A 276 9.20 9.27 -10.43
C MET A 276 9.63 10.62 -11.03
N GLY A 277 10.70 11.23 -10.55
CA GLY A 277 11.14 12.57 -10.92
C GLY A 277 10.37 13.67 -10.21
N ALA A 278 9.04 13.66 -10.31
CA ALA A 278 8.15 14.59 -9.61
C ALA A 278 6.69 14.11 -9.51
N PHE A 279 5.95 14.60 -8.52
CA PHE A 279 4.49 14.49 -8.43
C PHE A 279 3.85 15.77 -7.88
N THR A 280 2.52 15.83 -7.91
CA THR A 280 1.74 16.96 -7.38
C THR A 280 0.77 16.49 -6.31
N LEU A 281 0.80 17.15 -5.15
CA LEU A 281 -0.23 17.06 -4.11
C LEU A 281 -1.29 18.16 -4.38
N ARG A 282 -2.58 17.81 -4.29
CA ARG A 282 -3.70 18.72 -4.65
C ARG A 282 -4.71 18.95 -3.54
N ALA A 283 -5.00 17.94 -2.71
CA ALA A 283 -5.91 18.09 -1.58
C ALA A 283 -5.51 17.14 -0.47
N GLU A 284 -5.66 17.59 0.77
CA GLU A 284 -5.33 16.80 1.95
C GLU A 284 -6.42 16.93 3.00
N THR A 285 -6.73 15.82 3.66
CA THR A 285 -7.72 15.79 4.73
C THR A 285 -7.23 14.92 5.88
N THR A 286 -7.52 15.35 7.10
CA THR A 286 -7.18 14.65 8.33
C THR A 286 -8.40 14.46 9.22
N ARG A 287 -8.38 13.41 10.05
CA ARG A 287 -9.36 13.20 11.12
C ARG A 287 -8.73 12.51 12.33
#